data_AF-A0A958MQ65-F1
#
_entry.id   AF-A0A958MQ65-F1
#
_cell.length_a   1.000
_cell.length_b   1.000
_cell.length_c   1.000
_cell.angle_alpha   90.00
_cell.angle_beta   90.00
_cell.angle_gamma   90.00
#
_symmetry.space_group_name_H-M   'P 1'
#
loop_
_entity.id
_entity.type
_entity.pdbx_description
1 polymer ?
#
loop_
_entity_poly.entity_id
_entity_poly.type
_entity_poly.pdbx_seq_one_letter_code
_entity_poly.pdbx_strand_id
1 'polypeptide(L)'
;MMSMPALFLLFSFGGVAHEVFWTGLIDSIKFKDRRLKGRSSLWMFPIYGAVVFIVMLVQEYFGSSPWWIRGLLYSFLILAWEYVSGFLVRLAVGVAPWDYAQTTEDG
;
A
#
# COMPACT_ATOMS: atom_id res chain seq x y z
N MET A 1 -10.73 1.31 22.63
CA MET A 1 -9.68 1.00 21.63
C MET A 1 -10.31 0.16 20.53
N MET A 2 -9.99 0.43 19.26
CA MET A 2 -10.39 -0.46 18.16
C MET A 2 -9.72 -1.82 18.29
N SER A 3 -10.39 -2.89 17.88
CA SER A 3 -9.84 -4.25 17.89
C SER A 3 -8.81 -4.43 16.76
N MET A 4 -7.90 -5.40 16.92
CA MET A 4 -6.89 -5.71 15.88
C MET A 4 -7.50 -6.03 14.51
N PRO A 5 -8.60 -6.82 14.41
CA PRO A 5 -9.26 -7.04 13.13
C PRO A 5 -9.82 -5.74 12.51
N ALA A 6 -10.37 -4.84 13.34
CA ALA A 6 -10.89 -3.56 12.85
C ALA A 6 -9.77 -2.64 12.34
N LEU A 7 -8.61 -2.62 13.02
CA LEU A 7 -7.44 -1.88 12.57
C LEU A 7 -6.88 -2.46 11.27
N PHE A 8 -6.74 -3.78 11.19
CA PHE A 8 -6.30 -4.45 9.95
C PHE A 8 -7.18 -4.05 8.77
N LEU A 9 -8.51 -4.15 8.92
CA LEU A 9 -9.44 -3.75 7.87
C LEU A 9 -9.33 -2.27 7.51
N LEU A 10 -9.17 -1.39 8.51
CA LEU A 10 -9.01 0.05 8.26
C LEU A 10 -7.74 0.36 7.44
N PHE A 11 -6.62 -0.28 7.78
CA PHE A 11 -5.37 -0.13 7.02
C PHE A 11 -5.47 -0.77 5.62
N SER A 12 -6.11 -1.94 5.50
CA SER A 12 -6.35 -2.58 4.19
C SER A 12 -7.18 -1.69 3.26
N PHE A 13 -8.36 -1.24 3.70
CA PHE A 13 -9.22 -0.39 2.88
C PHE A 13 -8.61 0.98 2.61
N GLY A 14 -7.98 1.58 3.63
CA GLY A 14 -7.30 2.87 3.50
C GLY A 14 -6.14 2.81 2.50
N GLY A 15 -5.32 1.75 2.56
CA GLY A 15 -4.22 1.52 1.63
C GLY A 15 -4.70 1.32 0.20
N VAL A 16 -5.70 0.46 -0.03
CA VAL A 16 -6.28 0.25 -1.37
C VAL A 16 -6.89 1.54 -1.91
N ALA A 17 -7.64 2.29 -1.09
CA ALA A 17 -8.23 3.56 -1.51
C ALA A 17 -7.15 4.59 -1.87
N HIS A 18 -6.08 4.66 -1.08
CA HIS A 18 -4.92 5.52 -1.36
C HIS A 18 -4.25 5.12 -2.68
N GLU A 19 -4.03 3.83 -2.92
CA GLU A 19 -3.38 3.33 -4.13
C GLU A 19 -4.21 3.60 -5.39
N VAL A 20 -5.52 3.36 -5.33
CA VAL A 20 -6.46 3.68 -6.42
C VAL A 20 -6.45 5.19 -6.70
N PHE A 21 -6.51 6.03 -5.66
CA PHE A 21 -6.44 7.47 -5.82
C PHE A 21 -5.13 7.91 -6.48
N TRP A 22 -3.99 7.39 -5.98
CA TRP A 22 -2.67 7.78 -6.42
C TRP A 22 -2.37 7.34 -7.86
N THR A 23 -2.69 6.09 -8.21
CA THR A 23 -2.54 5.57 -9.57
C THR A 23 -3.41 6.35 -10.55
N GLY A 24 -4.69 6.57 -10.22
CA GLY A 24 -5.60 7.36 -11.06
C GLY A 24 -5.13 8.79 -11.27
N LEU A 25 -4.58 9.43 -10.23
CA LEU A 25 -4.00 10.78 -10.33
C LEU A 25 -2.76 10.79 -11.24
N ILE A 26 -1.84 9.85 -11.05
CA ILE A 26 -0.64 9.72 -11.88
C ILE A 26 -1.00 9.51 -13.34
N ASP A 27 -1.96 8.62 -13.62
CA ASP A 27 -2.36 8.33 -14.99
C ASP A 27 -3.05 9.51 -15.65
N SER A 28 -3.84 10.26 -14.90
CA SER A 28 -4.47 11.48 -15.40
C SER A 28 -3.44 12.53 -15.79
N ILE A 29 -2.36 12.65 -15.03
CA ILE A 29 -1.27 13.58 -15.33
C ILE A 29 -0.43 13.08 -16.52
N LYS A 30 -0.05 11.80 -16.51
CA LYS A 30 0.87 11.21 -17.51
C LYS A 30 0.21 10.97 -18.87
N PHE A 31 -0.99 10.40 -18.88
CA PHE A 31 -1.71 10.00 -20.10
C PHE A 31 -2.82 10.97 -20.49
N LYS A 32 -3.01 12.07 -19.74
CA LYS A 32 -4.11 13.03 -19.91
C LYS A 32 -5.50 12.38 -19.86
N ASP A 33 -5.61 11.20 -19.26
CA ASP A 33 -6.89 10.51 -19.09
C ASP A 33 -7.70 11.19 -17.97
N ARG A 34 -8.78 11.86 -18.35
CA ARG A 34 -9.68 12.55 -17.41
C ARG A 34 -10.66 11.61 -16.70
N ARG A 35 -10.64 10.32 -17.03
CA ARG A 35 -11.51 9.31 -16.40
C ARG A 35 -11.07 8.93 -14.99
N LEU A 36 -9.85 9.30 -14.59
CA LEU A 36 -9.30 9.09 -13.23
C LEU A 36 -9.43 7.64 -12.75
N LYS A 37 -9.21 6.67 -13.65
CA LYS A 37 -9.26 5.24 -13.33
C LYS A 37 -8.02 4.82 -12.57
N GLY A 38 -8.16 4.64 -11.26
CA GLY A 38 -7.14 4.00 -10.43
C GLY A 38 -7.16 2.48 -10.50
N ARG A 39 -6.04 1.86 -10.17
CA ARG A 39 -5.89 0.41 -10.04
C ARG A 39 -5.13 0.04 -8.78
N SER A 40 -5.48 -1.11 -8.22
CA SER A 40 -4.82 -1.76 -7.09
C SER A 40 -5.01 -3.26 -7.21
N SER A 41 -3.99 -4.04 -6.84
CA SER A 41 -4.09 -5.50 -6.82
C SER A 41 -4.76 -6.01 -5.54
N LEU A 42 -5.56 -7.07 -5.64
CA LEU A 42 -6.16 -7.71 -4.45
C LEU A 42 -5.10 -8.21 -3.46
N TRP A 43 -3.89 -8.54 -3.93
CA TRP A 43 -2.77 -8.91 -3.06
C TRP A 43 -2.30 -7.76 -2.18
N MET A 44 -2.56 -6.50 -2.55
CA MET A 44 -2.22 -5.34 -1.73
C MET A 44 -3.13 -5.24 -0.50
N PHE A 45 -4.34 -5.81 -0.53
CA PHE A 45 -5.25 -5.78 0.62
C PHE A 45 -4.65 -6.37 1.91
N PRO A 46 -4.13 -7.62 1.91
CA PRO A 46 -3.46 -8.16 3.10
C PRO A 46 -2.12 -7.48 3.40
N ILE A 47 -1.41 -6.98 2.39
CA ILE A 47 -0.12 -6.28 2.58
C ILE A 47 -0.34 -4.97 3.34
N TYR A 48 -1.32 -4.17 2.93
CA TYR A 48 -1.70 -2.93 3.60
C TYR A 48 -2.26 -3.19 4.99
N GLY A 49 -3.09 -4.22 5.17
CA GLY A 49 -3.62 -4.57 6.49
C GLY A 49 -2.51 -4.89 7.50
N ALA A 50 -1.44 -5.56 7.06
CA ALA A 50 -0.30 -5.90 7.89
C ALA A 50 0.56 -4.68 8.32
N VAL A 51 0.39 -3.51 7.69
CA VAL A 51 1.06 -2.26 8.11
C VAL A 51 0.74 -1.89 9.56
N VAL A 52 -0.41 -2.32 10.09
CA VAL A 52 -0.76 -2.09 11.51
C VAL A 52 0.32 -2.61 12.46
N PHE A 53 0.97 -3.73 12.15
CA PHE A 53 2.03 -4.29 12.98
C PHE A 53 3.29 -3.41 12.99
N ILE A 54 3.63 -2.80 11.85
CA ILE A 54 4.72 -1.82 11.74
C ILE A 54 4.39 -0.58 12.57
N VAL A 55 3.14 -0.10 12.49
CA VAL A 55 2.70 1.05 13.27
C VAL A 55 2.82 0.78 14.75
N MET A 56 2.36 -0.38 15.22
CA MET A 56 2.47 -0.78 16.62
C MET A 56 3.94 -0.87 17.06
N LEU A 57 4.81 -1.50 16.25
CA LEU A 57 6.23 -1.63 16.52
C LEU A 57 6.90 -0.26 16.70
N VAL A 58 6.70 0.66 15.76
CA VAL A 58 7.32 1.99 15.85
C VAL A 58 6.78 2.78 17.04
N GLN A 59 5.49 2.66 17.38
CA GLN A 59 4.94 3.34 18.56
C GLN A 59 5.50 2.77 19.87
N GLU A 60 5.73 1.46 19.95
CA GLU A 60 6.30 0.81 21.13
C GLU A 60 7.75 1.25 21.38
N TYR A 61 8.60 1.22 20.36
CA TYR A 61 10.03 1.49 20.52
C TYR A 61 10.41 2.97 20.34
N PHE A 62 9.63 3.74 19.58
CA PHE A 62 9.96 5.12 19.21
C PHE A 62 8.83 6.11 19.54
N GLY A 63 7.85 5.73 20.37
CA GLY A 63 6.71 6.58 20.73
C GLY A 63 7.07 7.92 21.38
N SER A 64 8.19 7.96 22.13
CA SER A 64 8.72 9.17 22.76
C SER A 64 9.53 10.07 21.81
N SER A 65 9.83 9.59 20.60
CA SER A 65 10.62 10.35 19.62
C SER A 65 9.79 11.44 18.93
N PRO A 66 10.45 12.51 18.43
CA PRO A 66 9.81 13.53 17.61
C PRO A 66 8.98 12.94 16.46
N TRP A 67 7.89 13.63 16.11
CA TRP A 67 6.95 13.17 15.08
C TRP A 67 7.61 12.92 13.72
N TRP A 68 8.63 13.69 13.35
CA TRP A 68 9.33 13.56 12.08
C TRP A 68 10.20 12.30 12.01
N ILE A 69 10.81 11.88 13.12
CA ILE A 69 11.56 10.61 13.20
C ILE A 69 10.59 9.44 12.98
N ARG A 70 9.45 9.47 13.68
CA ARG A 70 8.41 8.46 13.50
C ARG A 70 7.90 8.43 12.06
N GLY A 71 7.69 9.61 11.46
CA GLY A 71 7.31 9.74 10.04
C GLY A 71 8.30 9.04 9.11
N LEU A 72 9.60 9.31 9.26
CA LEU A 72 10.65 8.67 8.46
C LEU A 72 10.68 7.14 8.66
N LEU A 73 10.54 6.68 9.91
CA LEU A 73 10.48 5.26 10.23
C LEU A 73 9.27 4.57 9.58
N TYR A 74 8.08 5.17 9.68
CA TYR A 74 6.88 4.64 9.03
C TYR A 74 7.08 4.54 7.53
N SER A 75 7.53 5.62 6.87
CA SER A 75 7.74 5.62 5.44
C SER A 75 8.75 4.55 5.01
N PHE A 76 9.89 4.46 5.68
CA PHE A 76 10.92 3.47 5.35
C PHE A 76 10.44 2.04 5.54
N LEU A 77 9.83 1.72 6.69
CA LEU A 77 9.41 0.36 7.02
C LEU A 77 8.21 -0.09 6.18
N ILE A 78 7.25 0.80 5.90
CA ILE A 78 6.10 0.48 5.03
C ILE A 78 6.58 0.20 3.61
N LEU A 79 7.48 1.03 3.06
CA LEU A 79 8.05 0.79 1.74
C LEU A 79 8.84 -0.51 1.67
N ALA A 80 9.66 -0.79 2.70
CA ALA A 80 10.40 -2.05 2.79
C ALA A 80 9.45 -3.26 2.85
N TRP A 81 8.38 -3.15 3.64
CA TRP A 81 7.35 -4.19 3.77
C TRP A 81 6.64 -4.46 2.45
N GLU A 82 6.14 -3.42 1.77
CA GLU A 82 5.47 -3.55 0.48
C GLU A 82 6.39 -4.19 -0.56
N TYR A 83 7.66 -3.77 -0.62
CA TYR A 83 8.64 -4.32 -1.54
C TYR A 83 8.91 -5.80 -1.28
N VAL A 84 9.17 -6.17 -0.02
CA VAL A 84 9.42 -7.56 0.36
C VAL A 84 8.18 -8.42 0.13
N SER A 85 7.00 -7.97 0.57
CA SER A 85 5.76 -8.72 0.40
C SER A 85 5.43 -8.93 -1.07
N GLY A 86 5.53 -7.90 -1.92
CA GLY A 86 5.23 -8.10 -3.33
C GLY A 86 6.32 -8.83 -4.10
N PHE A 87 7.58 -8.80 -3.65
CA PHE A 87 8.61 -9.72 -4.14
C PHE A 87 8.26 -11.19 -3.82
N LEU A 88 7.80 -11.47 -2.59
CA LEU A 88 7.35 -12.80 -2.20
C LEU A 88 6.12 -13.26 -2.99
N VAL A 89 5.14 -12.37 -3.20
CA VAL A 89 3.97 -12.67 -4.06
C VAL A 89 4.42 -12.97 -5.49
N ARG A 90 5.35 -12.18 -6.03
CA ARG A 90 5.93 -12.43 -7.36
C ARG A 90 6.63 -13.78 -7.42
N LEU A 91 7.36 -14.16 -6.38
CA LEU A 91 8.02 -15.46 -6.32
C LEU A 91 7.02 -16.62 -6.25
N ALA A 92 5.91 -16.44 -5.52
CA ALA A 92 4.91 -17.47 -5.30
C ALA A 92 3.96 -17.67 -6.50
N VAL A 93 3.54 -16.58 -7.15
CA VAL A 93 2.48 -16.58 -8.17
C VAL A 93 3.01 -16.18 -9.56
N GLY A 94 4.27 -15.73 -9.65
CA GLY A 94 4.90 -15.28 -10.90
C GLY A 94 4.57 -13.84 -11.32
N VAL A 95 3.60 -13.20 -10.67
CA VAL A 95 3.11 -11.84 -10.99
C VAL A 95 3.35 -10.90 -9.81
N ALA A 96 3.92 -9.73 -10.07
CA ALA A 96 4.12 -8.73 -9.02
C ALA A 96 2.80 -8.00 -8.72
N PRO A 97 2.48 -7.68 -7.45
CA PRO A 97 1.24 -6.97 -7.11
C PRO A 97 1.09 -5.60 -7.76
N TRP A 98 2.23 -4.95 -8.03
CA TRP A 98 2.31 -3.63 -8.69
C TRP A 98 2.47 -3.74 -10.22
N ASP A 99 2.36 -4.93 -10.79
CA ASP A 99 2.44 -5.11 -12.24
C ASP A 99 1.10 -4.70 -12.89
N TYR A 100 1.01 -3.41 -13.19
CA TYR A 100 -0.11 -2.80 -13.90
C TYR A 100 0.14 -2.74 -15.42
N ALA A 101 0.94 -3.67 -15.96
CA ALA A 101 1.16 -3.76 -17.39
C ALA A 101 -0.17 -3.65 -18.15
N GLN A 102 -0.20 -2.75 -19.14
CA GLN A 102 -1.40 -2.51 -19.92
C GLN A 102 -1.71 -3.76 -20.75
N THR A 103 -2.59 -4.63 -20.25
CA THR A 103 -3.47 -5.36 -21.15
C THR A 103 -4.44 -4.34 -21.70
N THR A 104 -4.04 -3.69 -22.79
CA THR A 104 -4.97 -3.11 -23.76
C THR A 104 -5.81 -4.26 -24.28
N GLU A 105 -6.87 -4.62 -23.56
CA GLU A 105 -8.06 -5.19 -24.17
C GLU A 105 -8.82 -4.02 -24.80
N ASP A 106 -8.29 -3.56 -25.93
CA ASP A 106 -9.09 -2.88 -26.93
C ASP A 106 -10.01 -3.94 -27.55
N GLY A 107 -11.23 -4.03 -27.01
CA GLY A 107 -12.38 -4.74 -27.57
C GLY A 107 -13.53 -3.78 -27.79
#